data_AF-A0A850J1I0-F1
#
_entry.id   AF-A0A850J1I0-F1
#
_cell.length_a   1.000
_cell.length_b   1.000
_cell.length_c   1.000
_cell.angle_alpha   90.00
_cell.angle_beta   90.00
_cell.angle_gamma   90.00
#
_symmetry.space_group_name_H-M   'P 1'
#
loop_
_entity.id
_entity.type
_entity.pdbx_description
1 polymer ?
#
loop_
_entity_poly.entity_id
_entity_poly.type
_entity_poly.pdbx_seq_one_letter_code
_entity_poly.pdbx_strand_id
1 'polypeptide(L)'
;MIRMENSDADQGQADREAEARRRLLDSGASALPRAPWLHGSQPPSAVDLIRFALWRDGAGDADEHTVAAALALLSAARAEVDQVEAALMFTARAHGLSWPQISRAMGLASAQAAQQRFGRVTGRVENRRGGA
;
A
#
# COMPACT_ATOMS: atom_id res chain seq x y z
N MET A 1 -17.84 -19.00 16.76
CA MET A 1 -17.99 -17.73 17.51
C MET A 1 -16.68 -16.92 17.45
N ILE A 2 -16.15 -16.65 16.25
CA ILE A 2 -14.78 -16.06 16.03
C ILE A 2 -14.86 -14.73 15.22
N ARG A 3 -16.06 -14.25 14.85
CA ARG A 3 -16.21 -13.13 13.90
C ARG A 3 -16.14 -11.73 14.54
N MET A 4 -16.23 -11.60 15.87
CA MET A 4 -16.31 -10.29 16.54
C MET A 4 -14.92 -9.67 16.83
N GLU A 5 -13.96 -10.50 17.23
CA GLU A 5 -12.62 -10.06 17.70
C GLU A 5 -11.74 -9.48 16.57
N ASN A 6 -11.97 -9.92 15.33
CA ASN A 6 -11.23 -9.46 14.16
C ASN A 6 -11.65 -8.04 13.71
N SER A 7 -12.93 -7.69 13.86
CA SER A 7 -13.48 -6.40 13.43
C SER A 7 -12.99 -5.23 14.31
N ASP A 8 -12.86 -5.47 15.61
CA ASP A 8 -12.35 -4.45 16.55
C ASP A 8 -10.85 -4.19 16.35
N ALA A 9 -10.09 -5.24 16.03
CA ALA A 9 -8.67 -5.13 15.70
C ALA A 9 -8.43 -4.40 14.37
N ASP A 10 -9.28 -4.66 13.37
CA ASP A 10 -9.25 -3.98 12.06
C ASP A 10 -9.64 -2.50 12.18
N GLN A 11 -10.69 -2.19 12.97
CA GLN A 11 -11.10 -0.80 13.25
C GLN A 11 -9.99 -0.02 13.97
N GLY A 12 -9.39 -0.63 15.00
CA GLY A 12 -8.26 -0.02 15.71
C GLY A 12 -7.03 0.18 14.82
N GLN A 13 -6.85 -0.67 13.80
CA GLN A 13 -5.78 -0.49 12.82
C GLN A 13 -6.07 0.68 11.86
N ALA A 14 -7.30 0.80 11.37
CA ALA A 14 -7.70 1.91 10.51
C ALA A 14 -7.56 3.28 11.20
N ASP A 15 -7.95 3.36 12.47
CA ASP A 15 -7.83 4.59 13.26
C ASP A 15 -6.37 5.01 13.44
N ARG A 16 -5.47 4.06 13.74
CA ARG A 16 -4.02 4.30 13.83
C ARG A 16 -3.42 4.78 12.51
N GLU A 17 -3.84 4.20 11.39
CA GLU A 17 -3.38 4.63 10.06
C GLU A 17 -3.87 6.05 9.72
N ALA A 18 -5.11 6.38 10.07
CA ALA A 18 -5.68 7.70 9.87
C ALA A 18 -4.98 8.78 10.70
N GLU A 19 -4.68 8.48 11.97
CA GLU A 19 -3.91 9.36 12.86
C GLU A 19 -2.49 9.57 12.32
N ALA A 20 -1.80 8.49 11.95
CA ALA A 20 -0.45 8.56 11.40
C ALA A 20 -0.39 9.39 10.11
N ARG A 21 -1.38 9.22 9.22
CA ARG A 21 -1.49 10.04 8.00
C ARG A 21 -1.66 11.51 8.32
N ARG A 22 -2.55 11.85 9.26
CA ARG A 22 -2.79 13.24 9.68
C ARG A 22 -1.51 13.88 10.18
N ARG A 23 -0.78 13.18 11.06
CA ARG A 23 0.50 13.67 11.59
C ARG A 23 1.50 13.99 10.49
N LEU A 24 1.71 13.09 9.53
CA LEU A 24 2.68 13.32 8.45
C LEU A 24 2.27 14.47 7.53
N LEU A 25 0.97 14.64 7.27
CA LEU A 25 0.44 15.78 6.53
C LEU A 25 0.70 17.10 7.25
N ASP A 26 0.46 17.14 8.57
CA ASP A 26 0.71 18.29 9.43
C ASP A 26 2.21 18.63 9.52
N SER A 27 3.08 17.61 9.45
CA SER A 27 4.54 17.76 9.40
C SER A 27 5.08 18.29 8.06
N GLY A 28 4.21 18.66 7.11
CA GLY A 28 4.59 19.28 5.83
C GLY A 28 4.45 18.37 4.60
N ALA A 29 4.03 17.10 4.76
CA ALA A 29 3.81 16.22 3.60
C ALA A 29 2.63 16.68 2.72
N SER A 30 1.79 17.58 3.21
CA SER A 30 0.72 18.23 2.43
C SER A 30 1.24 18.96 1.20
N ALA A 31 2.48 19.48 1.25
CA ALA A 31 3.15 20.19 0.16
C ALA A 31 3.82 19.28 -0.88
N LEU A 32 3.79 17.95 -0.70
CA LEU A 32 4.38 17.03 -1.67
C LEU A 32 3.74 17.19 -3.06
N PRO A 33 4.55 17.22 -4.14
CA PRO A 33 4.06 17.21 -5.51
C PRO A 33 3.13 16.01 -5.75
N ARG A 34 2.02 16.25 -6.45
CA ARG A 34 1.04 15.20 -6.74
C ARG A 34 1.37 14.54 -8.05
N ALA A 35 1.27 13.21 -8.08
CA ALA A 35 1.37 12.49 -9.34
C ALA A 35 0.21 12.91 -10.26
N PRO A 36 0.47 13.15 -11.56
CA PRO A 36 -0.52 13.72 -12.48
C PRO A 36 -1.73 12.81 -12.74
N TRP A 37 -1.63 11.53 -12.40
CA TRP A 37 -2.73 10.55 -12.48
C TRP A 37 -3.55 10.42 -11.19
N LEU A 38 -3.19 11.14 -10.11
CA LEU A 38 -3.99 11.20 -8.89
C LEU A 38 -5.07 12.29 -9.05
N HIS A 39 -6.33 11.95 -8.84
CA HIS A 39 -7.41 12.94 -8.80
C HIS A 39 -7.17 13.94 -7.65
N GLY A 40 -7.46 15.21 -7.89
CA GLY A 40 -6.97 16.37 -7.12
C GLY A 40 -7.28 16.41 -5.62
N SER A 41 -8.07 15.48 -5.09
CA SER A 41 -8.42 15.39 -3.67
C SER A 41 -7.78 14.22 -2.93
N GLN A 42 -7.05 13.33 -3.61
CA GLN A 42 -6.46 12.16 -2.95
C GLN A 42 -5.22 12.57 -2.13
N PRO A 43 -5.09 12.13 -0.86
CA PRO A 43 -3.87 12.34 -0.08
C PRO A 43 -2.66 11.63 -0.72
N PRO A 44 -1.41 11.99 -0.36
CA PRO A 44 -0.24 11.26 -0.82
C PRO A 44 -0.33 9.79 -0.41
N SER A 45 0.28 8.90 -1.20
CA SER A 45 0.30 7.46 -0.88
C SER A 45 1.01 7.21 0.46
N ALA A 46 0.67 6.14 1.16
CA ALA A 46 1.38 5.73 2.37
C ALA A 46 2.88 5.53 2.09
N VAL A 47 3.24 5.03 0.90
CA VAL A 47 4.63 4.94 0.45
C VAL A 47 5.32 6.31 0.41
N ASP A 48 4.66 7.32 -0.16
CA ASP A 48 5.24 8.68 -0.26
C ASP A 48 5.36 9.35 1.11
N LEU A 49 4.39 9.14 1.99
CA LEU A 49 4.43 9.64 3.37
C LEU A 49 5.59 9.02 4.16
N ILE A 50 5.85 7.72 3.99
CA ILE A 50 7.00 7.04 4.61
C ILE A 50 8.31 7.60 4.05
N ARG A 51 8.42 7.77 2.73
CA ARG A 51 9.62 8.38 2.10
C ARG A 51 9.86 9.79 2.60
N PHE A 52 8.80 10.57 2.78
CA PHE A 52 8.88 11.91 3.36
C PHE A 52 9.44 11.88 4.77
N ALA A 53 8.94 10.99 5.64
CA ALA A 53 9.43 10.85 7.01
C ALA A 53 10.93 10.49 7.04
N LEU A 54 11.38 9.57 6.18
CA LEU A 54 12.79 9.20 6.06
C LEU A 54 13.67 10.34 5.55
N TRP A 55 13.17 11.13 4.59
CA TRP A 55 13.89 12.31 4.11
C TRP A 55 14.02 13.38 5.20
N ARG A 56 12.97 13.62 5.98
CA ARG A 56 12.98 14.54 7.13
C ARG A 56 13.98 14.10 8.20
N ASP A 57 14.03 12.80 8.48
CA ASP A 57 14.99 12.20 9.42
C ASP A 57 16.43 12.42 8.96
N GLY A 58 16.72 12.19 7.67
CA GLY A 58 18.03 12.45 7.09
C GLY A 58 18.44 13.94 7.11
N ALA A 59 17.47 14.86 7.18
CA ALA A 59 17.71 16.29 7.38
C ALA A 59 17.86 16.71 8.85
N GLY A 60 17.68 15.78 9.81
CA GLY A 60 17.72 16.06 11.25
C GLY A 60 16.43 16.69 11.80
N ASP A 61 15.35 16.69 11.03
CA ASP A 61 14.13 17.43 11.34
C ASP A 61 12.92 16.53 11.67
N ALA A 62 13.13 15.22 11.87
CA ALA A 62 12.10 14.29 12.29
C ALA A 62 12.20 13.98 13.79
N ASP A 63 11.06 13.96 14.47
CA ASP A 63 10.96 13.49 15.86
C ASP A 63 10.57 12.01 15.93
N GLU A 64 10.70 11.40 17.11
CA GLU A 64 10.34 9.99 17.37
C GLU A 64 8.92 9.67 16.89
N HIS A 65 7.98 10.58 17.13
CA HIS A 65 6.60 10.38 16.74
C HIS A 65 6.37 10.42 15.22
N THR A 66 7.17 11.16 14.46
CA THR A 66 7.16 11.14 12.98
C THR A 66 7.61 9.78 12.47
N VAL A 67 8.64 9.20 13.08
CA VAL A 67 9.10 7.83 12.78
C VAL A 67 8.03 6.81 13.17
N ALA A 68 7.41 6.95 14.34
CA ALA A 68 6.31 6.08 14.78
C ALA A 68 5.10 6.14 13.81
N ALA A 69 4.75 7.34 13.32
CA ALA A 69 3.71 7.50 12.31
C ALA A 69 4.06 6.80 10.99
N ALA A 70 5.31 6.89 10.54
CA ALA A 70 5.76 6.18 9.34
C ALA A 70 5.68 4.64 9.52
N LEU A 71 6.05 4.13 10.70
CA LEU A 71 5.92 2.71 11.01
C LEU A 71 4.47 2.23 11.00
N ALA A 72 3.54 3.03 11.54
CA ALA A 72 2.10 2.72 11.54
C ALA A 72 1.53 2.59 10.12
N LEU A 73 2.11 3.30 9.14
CA LEU A 73 1.68 3.26 7.74
C LEU A 73 2.28 2.11 6.92
N LEU A 74 3.17 1.28 7.48
CA LEU A 74 3.78 0.17 6.71
C LEU A 74 2.77 -0.85 6.19
N SER A 75 1.71 -1.12 6.96
CA SER A 75 0.62 -2.01 6.53
C SER A 75 -0.13 -1.42 5.32
N ALA A 76 -0.50 -0.14 5.41
CA ALA A 76 -1.14 0.61 4.33
C ALA A 76 -0.26 0.64 3.07
N ALA A 77 1.02 0.93 3.20
CA ALA A 77 1.96 0.96 2.07
C ALA A 77 2.08 -0.39 1.37
N ARG A 78 2.15 -1.50 2.12
CA ARG A 78 2.12 -2.85 1.55
C ARG A 78 0.80 -3.15 0.85
N ALA A 79 -0.31 -2.69 1.41
CA ALA A 79 -1.63 -2.82 0.80
C ALA A 79 -1.74 -2.07 -0.52
N GLU A 80 -1.22 -0.84 -0.60
CA GLU A 80 -1.16 -0.05 -1.83
C GLU A 80 -0.35 -0.78 -2.92
N VAL A 81 0.82 -1.35 -2.55
CA VAL A 81 1.64 -2.13 -3.49
C VAL A 81 0.91 -3.39 -3.96
N ASP A 82 0.28 -4.14 -3.05
CA ASP A 82 -0.52 -5.32 -3.41
C ASP A 82 -1.68 -4.94 -4.36
N GLN A 83 -2.36 -3.82 -4.13
CA GLN A 83 -3.43 -3.34 -5.00
C GLN A 83 -2.93 -2.96 -6.39
N VAL A 84 -1.81 -2.24 -6.47
CA VAL A 84 -1.17 -1.86 -7.75
C VAL A 84 -0.70 -3.11 -8.49
N GLU A 85 -0.06 -4.06 -7.80
CA GLU A 85 0.37 -5.32 -8.39
C GLU A 85 -0.83 -6.12 -8.93
N ALA A 86 -1.90 -6.28 -8.13
CA ALA A 86 -3.11 -6.96 -8.58
C ALA A 86 -3.71 -6.27 -9.82
N ALA A 87 -3.90 -4.94 -9.78
CA ALA A 87 -4.44 -4.16 -10.89
C ALA A 87 -3.59 -4.29 -12.16
N LEU A 88 -2.26 -4.27 -12.03
CA LEU A 88 -1.34 -4.46 -13.15
C LEU A 88 -1.45 -5.86 -13.74
N MET A 89 -1.52 -6.90 -12.91
CA MET A 89 -1.68 -8.28 -13.37
C MET A 89 -3.03 -8.49 -14.05
N PHE A 90 -4.13 -7.93 -13.51
CA PHE A 90 -5.44 -7.92 -14.19
C PHE A 90 -5.36 -7.21 -15.54
N THR A 91 -4.73 -6.05 -15.60
CA THR A 91 -4.55 -5.27 -16.84
C THR A 91 -3.75 -6.06 -17.87
N ALA A 92 -2.64 -6.69 -17.49
CA ALA A 92 -1.87 -7.55 -18.36
C ALA A 92 -2.72 -8.69 -18.95
N ARG A 93 -3.57 -9.31 -18.13
CA ARG A 93 -4.51 -10.35 -18.59
C ARG A 93 -5.57 -9.80 -19.54
N ALA A 94 -6.11 -8.61 -19.27
CA ALA A 94 -7.07 -7.92 -20.15
C ALA A 94 -6.46 -7.57 -21.52
N HIS A 95 -5.17 -7.25 -21.56
CA HIS A 95 -4.39 -7.07 -22.80
C HIS A 95 -3.96 -8.39 -23.47
N GLY A 96 -4.41 -9.55 -22.96
CA GLY A 96 -4.16 -10.85 -23.59
C GLY A 96 -2.80 -11.47 -23.27
N LEU A 97 -1.99 -10.91 -22.35
CA LEU A 97 -0.70 -11.51 -22.00
C LEU A 97 -0.90 -12.87 -21.32
N SER A 98 -0.25 -13.90 -21.86
CA SER A 98 -0.25 -15.24 -21.28
C SER A 98 0.60 -15.31 -20.01
N TRP A 99 0.34 -16.29 -19.15
CA TRP A 99 1.12 -16.51 -17.92
C TRP A 99 2.63 -16.69 -18.15
N PRO A 100 3.11 -17.37 -19.21
CA PRO A 100 4.54 -17.36 -19.55
C PRO A 100 5.10 -15.98 -19.88
N GLN A 101 4.36 -15.13 -20.60
CA GLN A 101 4.78 -13.76 -20.90
C GLN A 101 4.87 -12.91 -19.62
N ILE A 102 3.86 -13.02 -18.75
CA ILE A 102 3.84 -12.34 -17.44
C ILE A 102 4.99 -12.81 -16.57
N SER A 103 5.24 -14.12 -16.49
CA SER A 103 6.38 -14.69 -15.76
C SER A 103 7.71 -14.09 -16.20
N ARG A 104 7.96 -14.02 -17.52
CA ARG A 104 9.19 -13.43 -18.05
C ARG A 104 9.30 -11.94 -17.72
N ALA A 105 8.23 -11.18 -17.87
CA ALA A 105 8.21 -9.75 -17.55
C ALA A 105 8.47 -9.48 -16.05
N MET A 106 7.98 -10.36 -15.18
CA MET A 106 8.17 -10.26 -13.72
C MET A 106 9.45 -10.94 -13.20
N GLY A 107 10.27 -11.54 -14.07
CA GLY A 107 11.47 -12.28 -13.68
C GLY A 107 11.20 -13.55 -12.86
N LEU A 108 10.02 -14.16 -13.01
CA LEU A 108 9.64 -15.38 -12.29
C LEU A 108 10.11 -16.64 -13.01
N ALA A 109 10.36 -17.69 -12.25
CA ALA A 109 10.90 -18.96 -12.75
C ALA A 109 9.94 -19.73 -13.67
N SER A 110 8.62 -19.49 -13.59
CA SER A 110 7.64 -20.22 -14.40
C SER A 110 6.28 -19.53 -14.49
N ALA A 111 5.49 -19.93 -15.50
CA ALA A 111 4.10 -19.49 -15.65
C ALA A 111 3.22 -19.85 -14.43
N GLN A 112 3.47 -21.00 -13.79
CA GLN A 112 2.79 -21.40 -12.57
C GLN A 112 3.15 -20.46 -11.40
N ALA A 113 4.41 -20.04 -11.29
CA ALA A 113 4.83 -19.06 -10.28
C ALA A 113 4.10 -17.72 -10.46
N ALA A 114 3.88 -17.29 -11.70
CA ALA A 114 3.07 -16.10 -12.00
C ALA A 114 1.60 -16.28 -11.57
N GLN A 115 0.97 -17.42 -11.89
CA GLN A 115 -0.41 -17.72 -11.47
C GLN A 115 -0.56 -17.76 -9.95
N GLN A 116 0.36 -18.41 -9.24
CA GLN A 116 0.34 -18.48 -7.78
C GLN A 116 0.56 -17.11 -7.15
N ARG A 117 1.48 -16.30 -7.70
CA ARG A 117 1.68 -14.92 -7.24
C ARG A 117 0.41 -14.09 -7.43
N PHE A 118 -0.24 -14.22 -8.58
CA PHE A 118 -1.54 -13.58 -8.83
C PHE A 118 -2.57 -13.96 -7.78
N GLY A 119 -2.81 -15.26 -7.56
CA GLY A 119 -3.78 -15.71 -6.56
C GLY A 119 -3.45 -15.24 -5.14
N ARG A 120 -2.16 -15.20 -4.77
CA ARG A 120 -1.74 -14.67 -3.46
C ARG A 120 -2.00 -13.18 -3.33
N VAL A 121 -1.67 -12.37 -4.34
CA VAL A 121 -1.85 -10.92 -4.26
C VAL A 121 -3.33 -10.53 -4.29
N THR A 122 -4.14 -11.16 -5.13
CA THR A 122 -5.59 -10.92 -5.16
C THR A 122 -6.26 -11.36 -3.87
N GLY A 123 -5.88 -12.52 -3.31
CA GLY A 123 -6.39 -12.97 -2.02
C GLY A 123 -6.07 -12.01 -0.87
N ARG A 124 -4.87 -11.41 -0.85
CA ARG A 124 -4.52 -10.36 0.13
C ARG A 124 -5.37 -9.09 -0.03
N VAL A 125 -5.62 -8.67 -1.28
CA VAL A 125 -6.47 -7.50 -1.57
C VAL A 125 -7.93 -7.76 -1.15
N GLU A 126 -8.48 -8.93 -1.46
CA GLU A 126 -9.85 -9.32 -1.11
C GLU A 126 -10.04 -9.43 0.40
N ASN A 127 -9.13 -10.10 1.11
CA ASN A 127 -9.21 -10.24 2.57
C ASN A 127 -9.23 -8.88 3.29
N ARG A 128 -8.57 -7.86 2.72
CA ARG A 128 -8.58 -6.50 3.26
C ARG A 128 -9.86 -5.72 2.91
N ARG A 129 -10.43 -5.89 1.71
CA ARG A 129 -11.72 -5.26 1.36
C ARG A 129 -12.89 -5.81 2.17
N GLY A 130 -12.81 -7.07 2.61
CA GLY A 130 -13.81 -7.69 3.47
C GLY A 130 -13.75 -7.30 4.95
N GLY A 131 -12.76 -6.51 5.35
CA GLY A 131 -12.56 -5.99 6.71
C GLY A 131 -12.71 -4.46 6.84
N ALA A 132 -13.25 -3.79 5.82
CA ALA A 132 -13.60 -2.37 5.81
C ALA A 132 -15.12 -2.22 5.73
#